data_AF-A0A2I0JVH7-F1
#
_entry.id   AF-A0A2I0JVH7-F1
#
_cell.length_a   1.000
_cell.length_b   1.000
_cell.length_c   1.000
_cell.angle_alpha   90.00
_cell.angle_beta   90.00
_cell.angle_gamma   90.00
#
_symmetry.space_group_name_H-M   'P 1'
#
loop_
_entity.id
_entity.type
_entity.pdbx_description
1 polymer ?
#
loop_
_entity_poly.entity_id
_entity_poly.type
_entity_poly.pdbx_seq_one_letter_code
_entity_poly.pdbx_strand_id
1 'polypeptide(L)' 'MLPLSSLNKHGILLEVVQVLTDMNLVITKAYISSDGGWFMDVFNVVDQDGKKIRDKEVMDNVKR' A
#
# COMPACT_ATOMS: atom_id res chain seq x y z
N MET A 1 9.55 4.09 2.32
CA MET A 1 8.41 4.94 1.90
C MET A 1 8.21 4.63 0.44
N LEU A 2 7.16 3.87 0.10
CA LEU A 2 6.94 3.38 -1.26
C LEU A 2 5.87 4.25 -1.94
N PRO A 3 6.20 4.95 -3.04
CA PRO A 3 5.20 5.64 -3.84
C PRO A 3 4.52 4.63 -4.77
N LEU A 4 3.30 4.21 -4.43
CA LEU A 4 2.44 3.42 -5.32
C LEU A 4 1.62 4.39 -6.17
N SER A 5 2.15 4.80 -7.33
CA SER A 5 1.39 5.58 -8.31
C SER A 5 0.46 4.65 -9.08
N SER A 6 -0.83 4.60 -8.71
CA SER A 6 -1.84 3.87 -9.49
C SER A 6 -2.91 4.84 -9.99
N LEU A 7 -3.14 4.86 -11.31
CA LEU A 7 -4.35 5.46 -11.88
C LEU A 7 -5.56 4.67 -11.34
N ASN A 8 -6.12 5.10 -10.21
CA ASN A 8 -7.20 4.38 -9.55
C ASN A 8 -8.49 4.43 -10.38
N LYS A 9 -8.80 3.34 -11.08
CA LYS A 9 -10.20 2.98 -11.38
C LYS A 9 -10.84 2.51 -10.06
N HIS A 10 -12.07 2.96 -9.80
CA HIS A 10 -12.82 2.69 -8.56
C HIS A 10 -12.69 1.21 -8.13
N GLY A 11 -12.09 0.94 -6.97
CA GLY A 11 -11.94 -0.42 -6.41
C GLY A 11 -10.55 -0.74 -5.83
N ILE A 12 -9.49 -0.11 -6.36
CA ILE A 12 -8.09 -0.49 -6.06
C ILE A 12 -7.67 -0.20 -4.61
N LEU A 13 -8.17 0.88 -4.00
CA LEU A 13 -7.79 1.25 -2.64
C LEU A 13 -8.14 0.15 -1.61
N LEU A 14 -9.33 -0.44 -1.73
CA LEU A 14 -9.76 -1.51 -0.81
C LEU A 14 -8.93 -2.77 -1.02
N GLU A 15 -8.65 -3.14 -2.27
CA GLU A 15 -7.80 -4.28 -2.60
C GLU A 15 -6.38 -4.13 -2.02
N VAL A 16 -5.80 -2.94 -2.11
CA VAL A 16 -4.47 -2.66 -1.52
C VAL A 16 -4.50 -2.82 0.00
N VAL A 17 -5.52 -2.29 0.68
CA VAL A 17 -5.65 -2.44 2.13
C VAL A 17 -5.84 -3.90 2.52
N GLN A 18 -6.64 -4.65 1.76
CA GLN A 18 -6.84 -6.08 1.98
C GLN A 18 -5.53 -6.86 1.85
N VAL A 19 -4.79 -6.67 0.75
CA VAL A 19 -3.49 -7.33 0.53
C VAL A 19 -2.49 -7.00 1.63
N LEU A 20 -2.39 -5.74 2.04
CA LEU A 20 -1.53 -5.34 3.17
C LEU A 20 -1.95 -6.03 4.48
N THR A 21 -3.24 -6.15 4.74
CA THR A 21 -3.78 -6.83 5.93
C THR A 21 -3.52 -8.33 5.89
N ASP A 22 -3.72 -8.97 4.73
CA ASP A 22 -3.48 -10.40 4.51
C ASP A 22 -2.00 -10.77 4.66
N MET A 23 -1.10 -9.83 4.38
CA MET A 23 0.34 -9.95 4.64
C MET A 23 0.73 -9.68 6.09
N ASN A 24 -0.24 -9.53 7.00
CA ASN A 24 -0.07 -9.13 8.40
C ASN A 24 0.70 -7.81 8.58
N LEU A 25 0.47 -6.84 7.69
CA LEU A 25 1.08 -5.52 7.76
C LEU A 25 0.13 -4.52 8.41
N VAL A 26 0.71 -3.67 9.25
CA VAL A 26 -0.02 -2.61 9.95
C VAL A 26 0.24 -1.29 9.25
N ILE A 27 -0.83 -0.67 8.75
CA ILE A 27 -0.77 0.69 8.18
C ILE A 27 -0.71 1.68 9.34
N THR A 28 0.41 2.41 9.46
CA THR A 28 0.61 3.43 10.50
C THR A 28 0.21 4.82 10.06
N LYS A 29 0.35 5.12 8.77
CA LYS A 29 -0.04 6.38 8.14
C LYS A 29 -0.40 6.14 6.68
N ALA A 30 -1.40 6.85 6.17
CA ALA A 30 -1.75 6.83 4.76
C ALA A 30 -1.91 8.27 4.23
N TYR A 31 -1.48 8.50 2.99
CA TYR A 31 -1.74 9.73 2.25
C TYR A 31 -2.48 9.37 0.98
N ILE A 32 -3.65 9.96 0.77
CA ILE A 32 -4.52 9.72 -0.39
C ILE A 32 -4.77 11.07 -1.04
N SER A 33 -4.49 11.17 -2.33
CA SER A 33 -4.70 12.38 -3.12
C SER A 33 -5.39 12.05 -4.44
N SER A 34 -6.25 12.97 -4.91
CA SER A 34 -6.97 12.86 -6.17
C SER A 34 -6.98 14.22 -6.87
N ASP A 35 -6.47 14.29 -8.10
CA ASP A 35 -6.51 15.50 -8.93
C ASP A 35 -6.86 15.16 -10.39
N GLY A 36 -7.98 15.68 -10.89
CA GLY A 36 -8.34 15.68 -12.31
C GLY A 36 -8.34 14.32 -13.04
N GLY A 37 -8.37 13.18 -12.31
CA GLY A 37 -8.30 11.83 -12.87
C GLY A 37 -7.06 11.02 -12.45
N TRP A 38 -6.10 11.64 -11.76
CA TRP A 38 -4.97 10.96 -11.13
C TRP A 38 -5.25 10.72 -9.66
N PHE A 39 -4.93 9.52 -9.20
CA PHE A 39 -4.99 9.15 -7.79
C PHE A 39 -3.59 8.76 -7.33
N MET A 40 -3.24 9.13 -6.10
CA MET A 40 -1.97 8.77 -5.49
C MET A 40 -2.23 8.32 -4.07
N ASP A 41 -1.88 7.07 -3.79
CA ASP A 41 -2.01 6.47 -2.47
C ASP A 41 -0.62 6.08 -1.94
N VAL A 42 -0.28 6.53 -0.74
CA VAL A 42 0.98 6.20 -0.06
C VAL A 42 0.67 5.61 1.30
N PHE A 43 1.10 4.37 1.52
CA PHE A 43 0.96 3.67 2.79
C PHE A 43 2.32 3.54 3.49
N ASN A 44 2.37 3.96 4.75
CA ASN A 44 3.48 3.65 5.63
C ASN A 44 3.10 2.42 6.45
N VAL A 45 3.69 1.29 6.12
CA VAL A 45 3.42 0.02 6.78
C VAL A 45 4.59 -0.46 7.63
N VAL A 46 4.25 -1.17 8.70
CA VAL A 46 5.17 -1.91 9.57
C VAL A 46 4.67 -3.34 9.70
N ASP A 47 5.54 -4.25 10.13
CA ASP A 47 5.10 -5.58 10.56
C ASP A 47 4.36 -5.49 11.90
N GLN A 48 3.88 -6.65 12.37
CA GLN A 48 3.12 -6.78 13.62
C GLN A 48 3.92 -6.34 14.85
N ASP A 49 5.26 -6.42 14.78
CA ASP A 49 6.19 -6.02 15.83
C ASP A 49 6.57 -4.53 15.74
N GLY A 50 5.96 -3.79 14.80
CA GLY A 50 6.20 -2.36 14.58
C GLY A 50 7.51 -2.06 13.83
N LYS A 51 8.16 -3.07 13.26
CA LYS A 51 9.40 -2.91 12.52
C LYS A 51 9.14 -2.62 11.05
N LYS A 52 9.98 -1.74 10.49
CA LYS A 52 9.88 -1.34 9.09
C LYS A 52 10.23 -2.51 8.18
N ILE A 53 9.37 -2.71 7.19
CA ILE A 53 9.57 -3.74 6.17
C ILE A 53 10.59 -3.25 5.15
N ARG A 54 11.50 -4.14 4.76
CA ARG A 54 12.53 -3.88 3.75
C ARG A 54 12.00 -4.37 2.41
N ASP A 55 12.29 -3.64 1.34
CA ASP A 55 11.68 -3.77 0.00
C ASP A 55 11.65 -5.19 -0.62
N LYS A 56 12.44 -6.14 -0.11
CA LYS A 56 12.47 -7.51 -0.63
C LYS A 56 11.25 -8.37 -0.23
N GLU A 57 10.66 -8.20 0.95
CA GLU A 57 9.58 -9.09 1.42
C GLU A 57 8.21 -8.81 0.78
N VAL A 58 7.95 -7.57 0.37
CA VAL A 58 6.65 -7.16 -0.21
C VAL A 58 6.60 -7.37 -1.72
N MET A 59 7.76 -7.26 -2.40
CA MET A 59 7.86 -7.36 -3.86
C MET A 59 7.56 -8.75 -4.41
N ASP A 60 7.73 -9.81 -3.60
CA ASP A 60 7.50 -11.19 -4.03
C ASP A 60 6.01 -11.56 -4.07
N ASN A 61 5.13 -10.83 -3.35
CA ASN A 61 3.70 -11.12 -3.29
C ASN A 61 2.81 -10.23 -4.20
N VAL A 62 3.37 -9.17 -4.80
CA VAL A 62 2.64 -8.26 -5.70
C VAL A 62 2.77 -8.66 -7.18
N LYS A 63 3.56 -9.70 -7.50
CA LYS A 63 3.59 -10.29 -8.84
C LYS A 63 2.61 -11.47 -8.92
N ARG A 64 1.44 -11.21 -9.49
CA ARG A 64 0.63 -12.24 -10.14
C ARG A 64 0.26 -11.81 -11.54
#